data_AF-A0A7Y0JIT5-F1
#
_entry.id   AF-A0A7Y0JIT5-F1
#
_cell.length_a   1.000
_cell.length_b   1.000
_cell.length_c   1.000
_cell.angle_alpha   90.00
_cell.angle_beta   90.00
_cell.angle_gamma   90.00
#
_symmetry.space_group_name_H-M   'P 1'
#
loop_
_entity.id
_entity.type
_entity.pdbx_description
1 polymer ?
#
loop_
_entity_poly.entity_id
_entity_poly.type
_entity_poly.pdbx_seq_one_letter_code
_entity_poly.pdbx_strand_id
1 'polypeptide(L)'
;MNSFAPALMTDQYELTMISAALRDGTADRHCVFEVFARRLPIGRRYGVAAGQGRLVELVRDFRFTAAEIDFLRDAGIVDPPTADWLASYRFTGDIDGYAEGELFFPGSPILTVSGTFAECVLLETLVLSVLNHDSAIAAAAARMVTAARGRPIIEMGSRRTHEDAAIAAARSSYLAGFASTSNLAAGARYGIPTTGTSAHAFTLLHDDESTAFASQVAALGKNTTLLVDTYDIAQGIRNAIAVAGTDLRAIRIDSGDLSVLAQHSRELLDSLGATETKIIVSGDMDEYSIAALAAEPVDMYGAGTAVVTGSGAPTAGLVYKLVEVDGKPVVKRSEHKATVGGRKTAVRRHKPTGTATEEVVVSQGVPDREPNDRLLQQPLVTNGEIVDQATLARSREHLRECLISIPWEGLKLSAGDPAIPVTIVPTA
;
A
#
# COMPACT_ATOMS: atom_id res chain seq x y z
N MET A 1 16.98 -17.22 10.48
CA MET A 1 16.61 -17.17 9.06
C MET A 1 17.58 -16.23 8.39
N ASN A 2 18.34 -16.69 7.39
CA ASN A 2 19.13 -15.79 6.55
C ASN A 2 18.12 -14.93 5.78
N SER A 3 17.92 -13.69 6.22
CA SER A 3 17.35 -12.67 5.34
C SER A 3 18.40 -12.45 4.26
N PHE A 4 18.05 -12.75 3.01
CA PHE A 4 18.86 -12.33 1.87
C PHE A 4 18.94 -10.80 1.89
N ALA A 5 20.07 -10.25 1.47
CA ALA A 5 20.15 -8.83 1.18
C ALA A 5 19.22 -8.51 -0.02
N PRO A 6 18.73 -7.27 -0.16
CA PRO A 6 17.86 -6.91 -1.28
C PRO A 6 18.46 -7.20 -2.67
N ALA A 7 19.79 -7.31 -2.77
CA ALA A 7 20.52 -7.45 -4.01
C ALA A 7 20.16 -8.70 -4.85
N LEU A 8 19.76 -9.81 -4.21
CA LEU A 8 19.24 -10.98 -4.93
C LEU A 8 17.73 -10.97 -5.18
N MET A 9 17.02 -9.91 -4.74
CA MET A 9 15.60 -9.68 -5.06
C MET A 9 15.45 -9.01 -6.44
N THR A 10 16.14 -9.57 -7.42
CA THR A 10 16.25 -9.11 -8.82
C THR A 10 15.98 -10.30 -9.74
N ASP A 11 15.56 -10.01 -10.96
CA ASP A 11 15.46 -11.04 -12.00
C ASP A 11 16.76 -11.13 -12.80
N GLN A 12 17.17 -12.36 -13.16
CA GLN A 12 18.44 -12.62 -13.87
C GLN A 12 18.62 -11.84 -15.18
N TYR A 13 17.54 -11.41 -15.84
CA TYR A 13 17.64 -10.65 -17.08
C TYR A 13 18.32 -9.28 -16.88
N GLU A 14 18.23 -8.69 -15.69
CA GLU A 14 18.89 -7.43 -15.35
C GLU A 14 20.42 -7.61 -15.36
N LEU A 15 20.92 -8.66 -14.70
CA LEU A 15 22.35 -9.02 -14.72
C LEU A 15 22.86 -9.44 -16.11
N THR A 16 21.98 -10.07 -16.90
CA THR A 16 22.29 -10.42 -18.30
C THR A 16 22.51 -9.16 -19.14
N MET A 17 21.65 -8.15 -18.99
CA MET A 17 21.80 -6.86 -19.68
C MET A 17 23.02 -6.08 -19.19
N ILE A 18 23.30 -6.07 -17.89
CA ILE A 18 24.50 -5.43 -17.34
C ILE A 18 25.77 -6.07 -17.92
N SER A 19 25.84 -7.41 -17.95
CA SER A 19 27.00 -8.12 -18.51
C SER A 19 27.22 -7.78 -19.99
N ALA A 20 26.14 -7.67 -20.77
CA ALA A 20 26.23 -7.27 -22.17
C ALA A 20 26.66 -5.80 -22.33
N ALA A 21 26.07 -4.89 -21.56
CA ALA A 21 26.32 -3.46 -21.62
C ALA A 21 27.73 -3.07 -21.15
N LEU A 22 28.29 -3.81 -20.19
CA LEU A 22 29.69 -3.64 -19.78
C LEU A 22 30.65 -4.04 -20.90
N ARG A 23 30.33 -5.11 -21.65
CA ARG A 23 31.17 -5.61 -22.74
C ARG A 23 31.13 -4.72 -23.99
N ASP A 24 29.97 -4.17 -24.33
CA ASP A 24 29.82 -3.32 -25.51
C ASP A 24 30.06 -1.81 -25.24
N GLY A 25 30.34 -1.46 -23.98
CA GLY A 25 30.68 -0.10 -23.56
C GLY A 25 29.47 0.82 -23.39
N THR A 26 28.25 0.28 -23.28
CA THR A 26 27.02 1.07 -23.10
C THR A 26 26.51 1.14 -21.66
N ALA A 27 27.14 0.43 -20.72
CA ALA A 27 26.75 0.40 -19.29
C ALA A 27 26.66 1.80 -18.64
N ASP A 28 27.57 2.71 -19.00
CA ASP A 28 27.69 4.04 -18.39
C ASP A 28 26.84 5.12 -19.08
N ARG A 29 26.05 4.76 -20.09
CA ARG A 29 25.18 5.72 -20.78
C ARG A 29 24.14 6.26 -19.81
N HIS A 30 23.88 7.56 -19.88
CA HIS A 30 22.92 8.18 -18.97
C HIS A 30 21.50 7.84 -19.42
N CYS A 31 20.72 7.25 -18.52
CA CYS A 31 19.38 6.77 -18.80
C CYS A 31 18.37 7.34 -17.80
N VAL A 32 17.14 7.52 -18.28
CA VAL A 32 15.98 7.81 -17.43
C VAL A 32 14.96 6.69 -17.61
N PHE A 33 14.61 6.05 -16.50
CA PHE A 33 13.53 5.08 -16.42
C PHE A 33 12.36 5.64 -15.62
N GLU A 34 11.15 5.22 -15.96
CA GLU A 34 9.95 5.66 -15.25
C GLU A 34 9.01 4.51 -14.91
N VAL A 35 8.35 4.66 -13.77
CA VAL A 35 7.27 3.80 -13.29
C VAL A 35 5.92 4.48 -13.53
N PHE A 36 5.02 3.79 -14.21
CA PHE A 36 3.66 4.28 -14.45
C PHE A 36 2.67 3.13 -14.62
N ALA A 37 1.38 3.41 -14.43
CA ALA A 37 0.29 2.49 -14.77
C ALA A 37 -0.19 2.74 -16.21
N ARG A 38 -0.44 1.68 -16.99
CA ARG A 38 -1.09 1.83 -18.32
C ARG A 38 -2.61 1.99 -18.21
N ARG A 39 -3.18 1.42 -17.15
CA ARG A 39 -4.60 1.41 -16.81
C ARG A 39 -4.70 1.15 -15.32
N LEU A 40 -5.80 1.58 -14.71
CA LEU A 40 -6.14 1.16 -13.36
C LEU A 40 -6.81 -0.23 -13.38
N PRO A 41 -6.81 -0.98 -12.27
CA PRO A 41 -7.66 -2.15 -12.13
C PRO A 41 -9.14 -1.79 -12.41
N ILE A 42 -9.90 -2.75 -12.94
CA ILE A 42 -11.28 -2.51 -13.40
C ILE A 42 -12.11 -1.89 -12.28
N GLY A 43 -12.75 -0.75 -12.57
CA GLY A 43 -13.62 -0.04 -11.64
C GLY A 43 -12.93 0.85 -10.60
N ARG A 44 -11.58 0.90 -10.58
CA ARG A 44 -10.84 1.86 -9.74
C ARG A 44 -10.79 3.22 -10.42
N ARG A 45 -11.09 4.29 -9.66
CA ARG A 45 -11.13 5.68 -10.13
C ARG A 45 -9.79 6.42 -10.02
N TYR A 46 -8.88 5.89 -9.21
CA TYR A 46 -7.54 6.39 -8.95
C TYR A 46 -6.66 5.23 -8.47
N GLY A 47 -5.34 5.39 -8.57
CA GLY A 47 -4.37 4.65 -7.78
C GLY A 47 -3.86 5.49 -6.61
N VAL A 48 -3.21 4.86 -5.64
CA VAL A 48 -2.55 5.55 -4.51
C VAL A 48 -1.08 5.19 -4.57
N ALA A 49 -0.20 6.18 -4.68
CA ALA A 49 1.24 5.98 -4.72
C ALA A 49 1.73 5.62 -3.31
N ALA A 50 2.18 4.38 -3.13
CA ALA A 50 2.67 3.88 -1.86
C ALA A 50 3.90 2.99 -2.04
N GLY A 51 4.76 2.98 -1.02
CA GLY A 51 5.99 2.19 -0.96
C GLY A 51 7.27 2.98 -1.13
N GLN A 52 7.21 4.28 -1.44
CA GLN A 52 8.39 5.14 -1.64
C GLN A 52 9.32 5.15 -0.43
N GLY A 53 8.79 5.35 0.78
CA GLY A 53 9.59 5.32 2.00
C GLY A 53 10.30 3.98 2.23
N ARG A 54 9.63 2.85 1.92
CA ARG A 54 10.26 1.52 2.01
C ARG A 54 11.28 1.30 0.89
N LEU A 55 10.99 1.78 -0.32
CA LEU A 55 11.85 1.60 -1.49
C LEU A 55 13.21 2.26 -1.27
N VAL A 56 13.26 3.50 -0.78
CA VAL A 56 14.55 4.20 -0.59
C VAL A 56 15.44 3.52 0.46
N GLU A 57 14.84 2.96 1.52
CA GLU A 57 15.58 2.11 2.49
C GLU A 57 16.20 0.90 1.79
N LEU A 58 15.41 0.21 0.96
CA LEU A 58 15.86 -0.98 0.23
C LEU A 58 16.95 -0.66 -0.81
N VAL A 59 16.84 0.47 -1.52
CA VAL A 59 17.85 0.91 -2.51
C VAL A 59 19.18 1.25 -1.85
N ARG A 60 19.16 1.90 -0.67
CA ARG A 60 20.38 2.18 0.11
C ARG A 60 21.10 0.88 0.47
N ASP A 61 20.34 -0.13 0.87
CA ASP A 61 20.85 -1.41 1.35
C ASP A 61 21.03 -2.45 0.22
N PHE A 62 20.73 -2.08 -1.04
CA PHE A 62 20.88 -2.93 -2.23
C PHE A 62 22.36 -3.08 -2.60
N ARG A 63 23.05 -3.99 -1.94
CA ARG A 63 24.48 -4.27 -2.13
C ARG A 63 24.71 -5.78 -2.17
N PHE A 64 25.62 -6.22 -3.04
CA PHE A 64 25.98 -7.62 -3.15
C PHE A 64 27.08 -7.95 -2.15
N THR A 65 26.85 -8.99 -1.36
CA THR A 65 27.88 -9.58 -0.50
C THR A 65 28.83 -10.46 -1.32
N ALA A 66 30.03 -10.71 -0.80
CA ALA A 66 31.00 -11.58 -1.47
C ALA A 66 30.41 -12.98 -1.77
N ALA A 67 29.65 -13.55 -0.81
CA ALA A 67 29.02 -14.86 -0.97
C ALA A 67 27.94 -14.88 -2.08
N GLU A 68 27.18 -13.79 -2.24
CA GLU A 68 26.19 -13.67 -3.31
C GLU A 68 26.88 -13.55 -4.68
N ILE A 69 27.99 -12.82 -4.76
CA ILE A 69 28.79 -12.69 -6.00
C ILE A 69 29.42 -14.03 -6.36
N ASP A 70 30.00 -14.74 -5.39
CA ASP A 70 30.58 -16.07 -5.60
C ASP A 70 29.52 -17.04 -6.14
N PHE A 71 28.31 -17.05 -5.55
CA PHE A 71 27.19 -17.83 -6.07
C PHE A 71 26.87 -17.49 -7.53
N LEU A 72 26.75 -16.21 -7.87
CA LEU A 72 26.43 -15.77 -9.24
C LEU A 72 27.53 -16.18 -10.24
N ARG A 73 28.79 -16.14 -9.83
CA ARG A 73 29.94 -16.57 -10.65
C ARG A 73 29.97 -18.08 -10.84
N ASP A 74 29.82 -18.83 -9.75
CA ASP A 74 29.84 -20.31 -9.77
C ASP A 74 28.68 -20.87 -10.59
N ALA A 75 27.53 -20.20 -10.57
CA ALA A 75 26.37 -20.52 -11.40
C ALA A 75 26.53 -20.08 -12.87
N GLY A 76 27.60 -19.38 -13.23
CA GLY A 76 27.83 -18.85 -14.58
C GLY A 76 26.85 -17.75 -15.01
N ILE A 77 26.20 -17.08 -14.04
CA ILE A 77 25.23 -16.01 -14.29
C ILE A 77 25.96 -14.70 -14.64
N VAL A 78 27.08 -14.43 -13.98
CA VAL A 78 27.90 -13.23 -14.21
C VAL A 78 29.34 -13.60 -14.58
N ASP A 79 29.94 -12.81 -15.47
CA ASP A 79 31.35 -12.94 -15.83
C ASP A 79 32.26 -12.15 -14.86
N PRO A 80 33.61 -12.29 -14.93
CA PRO A 80 34.50 -11.58 -14.02
C PRO A 80 34.34 -10.05 -14.03
N PRO A 81 34.24 -9.37 -15.20
CA PRO A 81 33.98 -7.92 -15.23
C PRO A 81 32.67 -7.52 -14.53
N THR A 82 31.60 -8.29 -14.72
CA THR A 82 30.31 -8.02 -14.07
C THR A 82 30.42 -8.27 -12.56
N ALA A 83 31.11 -9.32 -12.12
CA ALA A 83 31.33 -9.58 -10.71
C ALA A 83 32.11 -8.45 -10.03
N ASP A 84 33.15 -7.91 -10.68
CA ASP A 84 33.93 -6.78 -10.17
C ASP A 84 33.07 -5.51 -10.07
N TRP A 85 32.20 -5.28 -11.04
CA TRP A 85 31.22 -4.18 -11.00
C TRP A 85 30.23 -4.36 -9.84
N LEU A 86 29.65 -5.56 -9.66
CA LEU A 86 28.72 -5.85 -8.55
C LEU A 86 29.38 -5.69 -7.18
N ALA A 87 30.66 -6.04 -7.04
CA ALA A 87 31.42 -5.89 -5.80
C ALA A 87 31.61 -4.43 -5.38
N SER A 88 31.66 -3.52 -6.35
CA SER A 88 31.83 -2.07 -6.14
C SER A 88 30.51 -1.29 -6.21
N TYR A 89 29.42 -1.96 -6.62
CA TYR A 89 28.13 -1.33 -6.87
C TYR A 89 27.62 -0.54 -5.66
N ARG A 90 27.28 0.71 -5.92
CA ARG A 90 26.44 1.57 -5.09
C ARG A 90 25.56 2.38 -6.03
N PHE A 91 24.28 2.51 -5.72
CA PHE A 91 23.45 3.45 -6.47
C PHE A 91 23.91 4.89 -6.20
N THR A 92 24.29 5.60 -7.26
CA THR A 92 24.77 6.98 -7.26
C THR A 92 23.89 7.93 -8.06
N GLY A 93 22.82 7.41 -8.66
CA GLY A 93 21.85 8.18 -9.43
C GLY A 93 20.82 8.95 -8.57
N ASP A 94 19.82 9.48 -9.26
CA ASP A 94 18.70 10.21 -8.67
C ASP A 94 17.40 9.39 -8.76
N ILE A 95 16.56 9.54 -7.76
CA ILE A 95 15.18 9.04 -7.77
C ILE A 95 14.26 10.19 -7.42
N ASP A 96 13.37 10.53 -8.35
CA ASP A 96 12.24 11.43 -8.12
C ASP A 96 10.95 10.61 -8.11
N GLY A 97 9.93 11.05 -7.38
CA GLY A 97 8.65 10.36 -7.40
C GLY A 97 7.53 11.16 -6.78
N TYR A 98 6.32 10.67 -6.93
CA TYR A 98 5.16 11.25 -6.27
C TYR A 98 5.32 11.10 -4.76
N ALA A 99 4.87 12.11 -4.01
CA ALA A 99 4.80 12.01 -2.56
C ALA A 99 3.99 10.75 -2.16
N GLU A 100 4.46 10.01 -1.16
CA GLU A 100 3.75 8.84 -0.67
C GLU A 100 2.37 9.25 -0.14
N GLY A 101 1.31 8.58 -0.60
CA GLY A 101 -0.09 8.96 -0.38
C GLY A 101 -0.72 9.78 -1.52
N GLU A 102 0.05 10.24 -2.51
CA GLU A 102 -0.50 10.95 -3.66
C GLU A 102 -1.35 10.02 -4.54
N LEU A 103 -2.39 10.55 -5.17
CA LEU A 103 -3.18 9.81 -6.15
C LEU A 103 -2.47 9.80 -7.50
N PHE A 104 -2.55 8.69 -8.24
CA PHE A 104 -2.06 8.62 -9.61
C PHE A 104 -3.12 8.09 -10.57
N PHE A 105 -2.90 8.34 -11.85
CA PHE A 105 -3.80 7.96 -12.93
C PHE A 105 -3.00 7.26 -14.05
N PRO A 106 -3.67 6.63 -15.03
CA PRO A 106 -2.99 5.99 -16.14
C PRO A 106 -2.09 6.98 -16.90
N GLY A 107 -0.82 6.63 -17.09
CA GLY A 107 0.18 7.48 -17.75
C GLY A 107 0.96 8.43 -16.82
N SER A 108 0.57 8.54 -15.54
CA SER A 108 1.30 9.33 -14.55
C SER A 108 2.73 8.80 -14.31
N PRO A 109 3.79 9.63 -14.37
CA PRO A 109 5.16 9.25 -14.02
C PRO A 109 5.35 9.19 -12.49
N ILE A 110 4.88 8.11 -11.87
CA ILE A 110 4.83 7.91 -10.41
C ILE A 110 6.23 7.92 -9.78
N LEU A 111 7.21 7.34 -10.46
CA LEU A 111 8.62 7.31 -10.05
C LEU A 111 9.51 7.48 -11.29
N THR A 112 10.63 8.17 -11.13
CA THR A 112 11.66 8.36 -12.15
C THR A 112 13.01 8.01 -11.55
N VAL A 113 13.77 7.13 -12.21
CA VAL A 113 15.13 6.74 -11.82
C VAL A 113 16.09 7.20 -12.91
N SER A 114 17.08 8.02 -12.55
CA SER A 114 18.06 8.60 -13.48
C SER A 114 19.48 8.26 -13.04
N GLY A 115 20.37 7.93 -13.97
CA GLY A 115 21.73 7.47 -13.67
C GLY A 115 22.33 6.73 -14.86
N THR A 116 23.35 5.89 -14.62
CA THR A 116 23.87 5.01 -15.68
C THR A 116 22.87 3.91 -16.04
N PHE A 117 22.96 3.36 -17.25
CA PHE A 117 22.13 2.23 -17.67
C PHE A 117 22.26 1.06 -16.69
N ALA A 118 23.49 0.69 -16.31
CA ALA A 118 23.75 -0.43 -15.42
C ALA A 118 23.14 -0.25 -14.02
N GLU A 119 23.22 0.97 -13.45
CA GLU A 119 22.59 1.25 -12.16
C GLU A 119 21.06 1.24 -12.22
N CYS A 120 20.49 1.90 -13.22
CA CYS A 120 19.04 2.09 -13.31
C CYS A 120 18.30 0.80 -13.67
N VAL A 121 18.90 -0.07 -14.49
CA VAL A 121 18.25 -1.31 -14.93
C VAL A 121 18.23 -2.38 -13.84
N LEU A 122 19.21 -2.37 -12.94
CA LEU A 122 19.33 -3.29 -11.81
C LEU A 122 18.23 -3.12 -10.75
N LEU A 123 17.57 -1.96 -10.73
CA LEU A 123 16.54 -1.65 -9.75
C LEU A 123 15.12 -2.02 -10.22
N GLU A 124 14.93 -2.44 -11.47
CA GLU A 124 13.59 -2.62 -12.08
C GLU A 124 12.70 -3.57 -11.26
N THR A 125 13.16 -4.78 -10.98
CA THR A 125 12.36 -5.79 -10.24
C THR A 125 12.08 -5.36 -8.81
N LEU A 126 13.06 -4.78 -8.09
CA LEU A 126 12.86 -4.28 -6.72
C LEU A 126 11.80 -3.16 -6.69
N VAL A 127 11.96 -2.16 -7.56
CA VAL A 127 11.05 -1.01 -7.66
C VAL A 127 9.63 -1.48 -7.98
N LEU A 128 9.47 -2.37 -8.97
CA LEU A 128 8.16 -2.89 -9.35
C LEU A 128 7.54 -3.75 -8.26
N SER A 129 8.32 -4.58 -7.58
CA SER A 129 7.84 -5.42 -6.47
C SER A 129 7.25 -4.56 -5.35
N VAL A 130 8.00 -3.54 -4.90
CA VAL A 130 7.57 -2.65 -3.81
C VAL A 130 6.35 -1.83 -4.20
N LEU A 131 6.42 -1.09 -5.30
CA LEU A 131 5.37 -0.13 -5.65
C LEU A 131 4.08 -0.82 -6.12
N ASN A 132 4.15 -1.96 -6.83
CA ASN A 132 2.94 -2.67 -7.23
C ASN A 132 2.17 -3.21 -6.03
N HIS A 133 2.87 -3.81 -5.07
CA HIS A 133 2.24 -4.37 -3.88
C HIS A 133 1.65 -3.25 -3.02
N ASP A 134 2.46 -2.27 -2.61
CA ASP A 134 2.02 -1.24 -1.67
C ASP A 134 0.90 -0.37 -2.23
N SER A 135 1.01 0.04 -3.50
CA SER A 135 -0.01 0.86 -4.15
C SER A 135 -1.34 0.10 -4.31
N ALA A 136 -1.30 -1.22 -4.53
CA ALA A 136 -2.51 -2.05 -4.58
C ALA A 136 -3.22 -2.12 -3.22
N ILE A 137 -2.46 -2.37 -2.15
CA ILE A 137 -2.99 -2.39 -0.79
C ILE A 137 -3.55 -1.02 -0.39
N ALA A 138 -2.77 0.04 -0.62
CA ALA A 138 -3.16 1.41 -0.26
C ALA A 138 -4.44 1.84 -1.01
N ALA A 139 -4.58 1.52 -2.29
CA ALA A 139 -5.80 1.82 -3.06
C ALA A 139 -7.04 1.06 -2.57
N ALA A 140 -6.89 -0.22 -2.20
CA ALA A 140 -7.97 -1.00 -1.60
C ALA A 140 -8.37 -0.43 -0.23
N ALA A 141 -7.39 -0.17 0.63
CA ALA A 141 -7.62 0.37 1.96
C ALA A 141 -8.25 1.78 1.93
N ALA A 142 -7.83 2.67 1.02
CA ALA A 142 -8.40 4.01 0.87
C ALA A 142 -9.91 3.96 0.53
N ARG A 143 -10.33 2.98 -0.28
CA ARG A 143 -11.74 2.74 -0.59
C ARG A 143 -12.52 2.20 0.59
N MET A 144 -11.93 1.30 1.39
CA MET A 144 -12.53 0.83 2.63
C MET A 144 -12.70 1.97 3.65
N VAL A 145 -11.69 2.83 3.79
CA VAL A 145 -11.75 4.02 4.67
C VAL A 145 -12.84 4.98 4.23
N THR A 146 -12.98 5.22 2.92
CA THR A 146 -14.06 6.02 2.35
C THR A 146 -15.44 5.40 2.66
N ALA A 147 -15.58 4.09 2.49
CA ALA A 147 -16.81 3.35 2.77
C ALA A 147 -17.19 3.37 4.27
N ALA A 148 -16.19 3.35 5.16
CA ALA A 148 -16.40 3.32 6.62
C ALA A 148 -16.89 4.63 7.22
N ARG A 149 -16.89 5.74 6.46
CA ARG A 149 -17.45 7.06 6.88
C ARG A 149 -16.98 7.51 8.26
N GLY A 150 -15.68 7.37 8.52
CA GLY A 150 -15.04 7.79 9.77
C GLY A 150 -15.04 6.74 10.88
N ARG A 151 -15.72 5.60 10.71
CA ARG A 151 -15.60 4.46 11.62
C ARG A 151 -14.21 3.83 11.48
N PRO A 152 -13.50 3.53 12.59
CA PRO A 152 -12.17 2.94 12.54
C PRO A 152 -12.17 1.55 11.90
N ILE A 153 -11.08 1.25 11.20
CA ILE A 153 -10.82 -0.05 10.59
C ILE A 153 -9.51 -0.61 11.16
N ILE A 154 -9.49 -1.90 11.48
CA ILE A 154 -8.32 -2.63 11.91
C ILE A 154 -7.85 -3.54 10.77
N GLU A 155 -6.56 -3.49 10.44
CA GLU A 155 -5.93 -4.44 9.51
C GLU A 155 -5.61 -5.74 10.26
N MET A 156 -6.14 -6.87 9.78
CA MET A 156 -6.03 -8.19 10.43
C MET A 156 -5.67 -9.32 9.45
N GLY A 157 -5.14 -8.99 8.27
CA GLY A 157 -4.92 -9.91 7.15
C GLY A 157 -3.58 -10.63 7.15
N SER A 158 -2.70 -10.42 8.14
CA SER A 158 -1.35 -11.01 8.18
C SER A 158 -1.30 -12.52 7.93
N ARG A 159 -2.33 -13.28 8.34
CA ARG A 159 -2.42 -14.74 8.13
C ARG A 159 -2.85 -15.17 6.71
N ARG A 160 -3.06 -14.22 5.80
CA ARG A 160 -3.59 -14.43 4.44
C ARG A 160 -2.62 -13.94 3.36
N THR A 161 -1.42 -13.52 3.75
CA THR A 161 -0.35 -13.07 2.86
C THR A 161 1.00 -13.55 3.40
N HIS A 162 2.07 -13.34 2.62
CA HIS A 162 3.42 -13.74 2.99
C HIS A 162 3.98 -12.87 4.14
N GLU A 163 4.97 -13.39 4.85
CA GLU A 163 5.47 -12.89 6.12
C GLU A 163 5.95 -11.43 6.03
N ASP A 164 6.79 -11.11 5.04
CA ASP A 164 7.25 -9.73 4.79
C ASP A 164 6.15 -8.87 4.14
N ALA A 165 5.32 -9.47 3.30
CA ALA A 165 4.19 -8.80 2.67
C ALA A 165 3.12 -8.40 3.70
N ALA A 166 2.97 -9.13 4.80
CA ALA A 166 2.07 -8.79 5.89
C ALA A 166 2.49 -7.49 6.58
N ILE A 167 3.79 -7.31 6.79
CA ILE A 167 4.37 -6.10 7.36
C ILE A 167 4.16 -4.91 6.40
N ALA A 168 4.43 -5.13 5.11
CA ALA A 168 4.20 -4.15 4.05
C ALA A 168 2.72 -3.74 3.94
N ALA A 169 1.80 -4.71 3.94
CA ALA A 169 0.38 -4.47 3.82
C ALA A 169 -0.20 -3.73 5.03
N ALA A 170 0.26 -4.05 6.24
CA ALA A 170 -0.10 -3.31 7.46
C ALA A 170 0.33 -1.83 7.37
N ARG A 171 1.56 -1.57 6.91
CA ARG A 171 2.06 -0.20 6.68
C ARG A 171 1.23 0.55 5.65
N SER A 172 0.96 -0.06 4.49
CA SER A 172 0.18 0.55 3.41
C SER A 172 -1.29 0.77 3.80
N SER A 173 -1.88 -0.11 4.60
CA SER A 173 -3.23 0.06 5.13
C SER A 173 -3.29 1.22 6.13
N TYR A 174 -2.29 1.35 6.99
CA TYR A 174 -2.18 2.49 7.90
C TYR A 174 -1.92 3.81 7.16
N LEU A 175 -1.07 3.82 6.13
CA LEU A 175 -0.94 4.96 5.22
C LEU A 175 -2.31 5.37 4.66
N ALA A 176 -3.12 4.40 4.25
CA ALA A 176 -4.41 4.61 3.60
C ALA A 176 -5.53 5.14 4.51
N GLY A 177 -5.39 5.02 5.83
CA GLY A 177 -6.40 5.51 6.78
C GLY A 177 -6.87 4.50 7.83
N PHE A 178 -6.39 3.25 7.80
CA PHE A 178 -6.74 2.27 8.84
C PHE A 178 -6.24 2.73 10.21
N ALA A 179 -7.00 2.50 11.27
CA ALA A 179 -6.69 3.03 12.60
C ALA A 179 -5.56 2.26 13.30
N SER A 180 -5.48 0.95 13.07
CA SER A 180 -4.52 0.05 13.71
C SER A 180 -4.31 -1.24 12.92
N THR A 181 -3.34 -2.06 13.32
CA THR A 181 -3.05 -3.40 12.75
C THR A 181 -2.93 -4.44 13.86
N SER A 182 -3.19 -5.71 13.54
CA SER A 182 -2.81 -6.84 14.40
C SER A 182 -1.35 -7.28 14.22
N ASN A 183 -0.64 -6.73 13.22
CA ASN A 183 0.74 -7.09 12.91
C ASN A 183 1.74 -6.39 13.85
N LEU A 184 2.30 -7.16 14.79
CA LEU A 184 3.24 -6.65 15.78
C LEU A 184 4.57 -6.16 15.17
N ALA A 185 5.05 -6.80 14.10
CA ALA A 185 6.29 -6.40 13.44
C ALA A 185 6.14 -5.05 12.72
N ALA A 186 4.97 -4.78 12.12
CA ALA A 186 4.65 -3.47 11.56
C ALA A 186 4.55 -2.39 12.65
N GLY A 187 3.96 -2.72 13.80
CA GLY A 187 3.94 -1.84 14.97
C GLY A 187 5.34 -1.50 15.48
N ALA A 188 6.20 -2.50 15.64
CA ALA A 188 7.58 -2.32 16.08
C ALA A 188 8.44 -1.53 15.08
N ARG A 189 8.30 -1.82 13.77
CA ARG A 189 9.13 -1.19 12.72
C ARG A 189 8.69 0.23 12.37
N TYR A 190 7.38 0.50 12.32
CA TYR A 190 6.84 1.75 11.78
C TYR A 190 6.05 2.57 12.81
N GLY A 191 5.98 2.13 14.08
CA GLY A 191 5.24 2.83 15.12
C GLY A 191 3.72 2.83 14.93
N ILE A 192 3.19 1.88 14.15
CA ILE A 192 1.76 1.78 13.87
C ILE A 192 1.04 1.27 15.13
N PRO A 193 -0.09 1.88 15.56
CA PRO A 193 -0.87 1.37 16.67
C PRO A 193 -1.27 -0.09 16.44
N THR A 194 -0.98 -0.95 17.42
CA THR A 194 -1.36 -2.36 17.37
C THR A 194 -2.56 -2.64 18.26
N THR A 195 -3.41 -3.56 17.82
CA THR A 195 -4.55 -4.02 18.61
C THR A 195 -4.76 -5.51 18.43
N GLY A 196 -5.27 -6.16 19.47
CA GLY A 196 -5.53 -7.59 19.50
C GLY A 196 -6.58 -7.91 20.54
N THR A 197 -7.29 -9.00 20.29
CA THR A 197 -8.29 -9.57 21.20
C THR A 197 -8.07 -11.08 21.28
N SER A 198 -9.00 -11.81 21.87
CA SER A 198 -9.06 -13.27 21.73
C SER A 198 -9.53 -13.71 20.34
N ALA A 199 -9.15 -14.94 19.98
CA ALA A 199 -9.72 -15.71 18.88
C ALA A 199 -10.57 -16.86 19.45
N HIS A 200 -11.39 -17.51 18.61
CA HIS A 200 -12.23 -18.63 19.05
C HIS A 200 -11.46 -19.74 19.79
N ALA A 201 -10.19 -19.98 19.43
CA ALA A 201 -9.35 -20.95 20.13
C ALA A 201 -9.22 -20.68 21.64
N PHE A 202 -9.28 -19.42 22.08
CA PHE A 202 -9.24 -19.09 23.50
C PHE A 202 -10.55 -19.45 24.19
N THR A 203 -11.71 -19.20 23.57
CA THR A 203 -13.01 -19.62 24.10
C THR A 203 -13.10 -21.14 24.16
N LEU A 204 -12.71 -21.84 23.08
CA LEU A 204 -12.74 -23.31 22.97
C LEU A 204 -11.75 -24.03 23.89
N LEU A 205 -10.76 -23.32 24.45
CA LEU A 205 -9.83 -23.89 25.43
C LEU A 205 -10.48 -24.09 26.81
N HIS A 206 -11.56 -23.37 27.12
CA HIS A 206 -12.22 -23.43 28.41
C HIS A 206 -13.45 -24.35 28.36
N ASP A 207 -13.86 -24.86 29.52
CA ASP A 207 -15.03 -25.74 29.64
C ASP A 207 -16.34 -25.04 29.22
N ASP A 208 -16.40 -23.71 29.39
CA ASP A 208 -17.52 -22.88 28.97
C ASP A 208 -17.09 -21.45 28.61
N GLU A 209 -17.95 -20.77 27.85
CA GLU A 209 -17.70 -19.42 27.33
C GLU A 209 -17.63 -18.34 28.42
N SER A 210 -18.42 -18.46 29.50
CA SER A 210 -18.41 -17.48 30.58
C SER A 210 -17.09 -17.53 31.35
N THR A 211 -16.55 -18.73 31.56
CA THR A 211 -15.23 -18.93 32.16
C THR A 211 -14.12 -18.32 31.30
N ALA A 212 -14.19 -18.48 29.96
CA ALA A 212 -13.25 -17.83 29.05
C ALA A 212 -13.33 -16.29 29.14
N PHE A 213 -14.54 -15.72 29.10
CA PHE A 213 -14.73 -14.28 29.23
C PHE A 213 -14.24 -13.76 30.58
N ALA A 214 -14.51 -14.47 31.68
CA ALA A 214 -14.07 -14.07 33.02
C ALA A 214 -12.55 -14.05 33.12
N SER A 215 -11.89 -15.06 32.55
CA SER A 215 -10.43 -15.14 32.46
C SER A 215 -9.84 -13.95 31.68
N GLN A 216 -10.41 -13.61 30.52
CA GLN A 216 -9.95 -12.48 29.71
C GLN A 216 -10.17 -11.13 30.40
N VAL A 217 -11.34 -10.92 31.01
CA VAL A 217 -11.66 -9.68 31.74
C VAL A 217 -10.78 -9.53 32.99
N ALA A 218 -10.49 -10.61 33.71
CA ALA A 218 -9.59 -10.58 34.86
C ALA A 218 -8.16 -10.18 34.44
N ALA A 219 -7.69 -10.62 33.27
CA ALA A 219 -6.35 -10.32 32.78
C ALA A 219 -6.22 -8.93 32.13
N LEU A 220 -7.21 -8.50 31.34
CA LEU A 220 -7.12 -7.33 30.46
C LEU A 220 -8.04 -6.17 30.89
N GLY A 221 -8.89 -6.39 31.89
CA GLY A 221 -9.93 -5.46 32.30
C GLY A 221 -11.07 -5.35 31.29
N LYS A 222 -12.03 -4.48 31.62
CA LYS A 222 -13.27 -4.27 30.83
C LYS A 222 -13.07 -3.49 29.54
N ASN A 223 -11.89 -2.90 29.35
CA ASN A 223 -11.49 -2.25 28.09
C ASN A 223 -11.15 -3.25 26.98
N THR A 224 -11.24 -4.54 27.23
CA THR A 224 -11.10 -5.58 26.20
C THR A 224 -12.31 -5.63 25.26
N THR A 225 -12.15 -6.36 24.16
CA THR A 225 -13.26 -6.82 23.32
C THR A 225 -13.46 -8.32 23.52
N LEU A 226 -14.71 -8.76 23.70
CA LEU A 226 -15.07 -10.18 23.83
C LEU A 226 -15.67 -10.70 22.51
N LEU A 227 -15.23 -11.87 22.06
CA LEU A 227 -15.71 -12.54 20.85
C LEU A 227 -16.94 -13.40 21.19
N VAL A 228 -18.12 -12.98 20.75
CA VAL A 228 -19.40 -13.52 21.25
C VAL A 228 -20.08 -14.54 20.32
N ASP A 229 -19.48 -14.84 19.17
CA ASP A 229 -20.07 -15.71 18.15
C ASP A 229 -19.44 -17.11 18.09
N THR A 230 -18.89 -17.60 19.20
CA THR A 230 -18.30 -18.96 19.22
C THR A 230 -19.37 -20.05 19.16
N TYR A 231 -20.51 -19.84 19.81
CA TYR A 231 -21.61 -20.81 19.86
C TYR A 231 -22.95 -20.20 19.43
N ASP A 232 -23.42 -19.18 20.16
CA ASP A 232 -24.65 -18.44 19.89
C ASP A 232 -24.45 -16.98 20.29
N ILE A 233 -24.71 -16.05 19.38
CA ILE A 233 -24.41 -14.62 19.58
C ILE A 233 -25.25 -14.03 20.70
N ALA A 234 -26.53 -14.36 20.77
CA ALA A 234 -27.42 -13.79 21.78
C ALA A 234 -27.02 -14.25 23.19
N GLN A 235 -26.72 -15.54 23.35
CA GLN A 235 -26.22 -16.08 24.61
C GLN A 235 -24.82 -15.55 24.93
N GLY A 236 -23.92 -15.44 23.95
CA GLY A 236 -22.59 -14.88 24.11
C GLY A 236 -22.60 -13.43 24.59
N ILE A 237 -23.52 -12.61 24.08
CA ILE A 237 -23.72 -11.24 24.58
C ILE A 237 -24.20 -11.24 26.03
N ARG A 238 -25.17 -12.10 26.40
CA ARG A 238 -25.62 -12.20 27.80
C ARG A 238 -24.48 -12.63 28.72
N ASN A 239 -23.68 -13.61 28.31
CA ASN A 239 -22.51 -14.07 29.04
C ASN A 239 -21.48 -12.94 29.21
N ALA A 240 -21.18 -12.22 28.13
CA ALA A 240 -20.24 -11.09 28.13
C ALA A 240 -20.68 -10.00 29.13
N ILE A 241 -21.96 -9.60 29.12
CA ILE A 241 -22.48 -8.58 30.04
C ILE A 241 -22.58 -9.11 31.48
N ALA A 242 -22.95 -10.37 31.69
CA ALA A 242 -22.98 -10.97 33.03
C ALA A 242 -21.58 -11.00 33.68
N VAL A 243 -20.54 -11.26 32.89
CA VAL A 243 -19.15 -11.31 33.35
C VAL A 243 -18.53 -9.93 33.51
N ALA A 244 -18.65 -9.08 32.49
CA ALA A 244 -17.93 -7.81 32.42
C ALA A 244 -18.72 -6.62 33.00
N GLY A 245 -20.05 -6.73 33.10
CA GLY A 245 -20.94 -5.61 33.39
C GLY A 245 -21.30 -4.80 32.14
N THR A 246 -22.13 -3.77 32.34
CA THR A 246 -22.63 -2.89 31.27
C THR A 246 -21.61 -1.86 30.77
N ASP A 247 -20.46 -1.77 31.43
CA ASP A 247 -19.31 -0.92 31.11
C ASP A 247 -18.22 -1.66 30.29
N LEU A 248 -18.54 -2.85 29.74
CA LEU A 248 -17.69 -3.54 28.76
C LEU A 248 -17.46 -2.64 27.54
N ARG A 249 -16.20 -2.48 27.10
CA ARG A 249 -15.89 -1.63 25.95
C ARG A 249 -16.56 -2.10 24.67
N ALA A 250 -16.45 -3.39 24.34
CA ALA A 250 -16.93 -3.89 23.06
C ALA A 250 -17.17 -5.41 23.02
N ILE A 251 -18.05 -5.81 22.11
CA ILE A 251 -18.18 -7.18 21.60
C ILE A 251 -17.66 -7.26 20.16
N ARG A 252 -17.23 -8.45 19.72
CA ARG A 252 -16.88 -8.74 18.32
C ARG A 252 -17.75 -9.87 17.76
N ILE A 253 -18.20 -9.70 16.52
CA ILE A 253 -18.92 -10.68 15.71
C ILE A 253 -18.09 -10.89 14.42
N ASP A 254 -17.78 -12.15 14.07
CA ASP A 254 -16.91 -12.52 12.95
C ASP A 254 -17.62 -13.40 11.89
N SER A 255 -18.89 -13.74 12.11
CA SER A 255 -19.63 -14.68 11.26
C SER A 255 -21.14 -14.38 11.18
N GLY A 256 -21.80 -14.98 10.19
CA GLY A 256 -23.24 -14.86 9.95
C GLY A 256 -23.65 -13.66 9.09
N ASP A 257 -24.96 -13.36 9.06
CA ASP A 257 -25.48 -12.16 8.39
C ASP A 257 -25.24 -10.92 9.26
N LEU A 258 -24.12 -10.24 9.00
CA LEU A 258 -23.60 -9.17 9.84
C LEU A 258 -24.55 -7.97 9.97
N SER A 259 -25.41 -7.69 8.98
CA SER A 259 -26.39 -6.59 9.08
C SER A 259 -27.46 -6.92 10.10
N VAL A 260 -28.11 -8.07 9.95
CA VAL A 260 -29.16 -8.54 10.86
C VAL A 260 -28.60 -8.75 12.27
N LEU A 261 -27.42 -9.35 12.37
CA LEU A 261 -26.78 -9.63 13.66
C LEU A 261 -26.34 -8.37 14.39
N ALA A 262 -25.88 -7.32 13.69
CA ALA A 262 -25.54 -6.06 14.34
C ALA A 262 -26.77 -5.39 14.97
N GLN A 263 -27.90 -5.35 14.27
CA GLN A 263 -29.16 -4.79 14.79
C GLN A 263 -29.64 -5.54 16.04
N HIS A 264 -29.77 -6.87 15.94
CA HIS A 264 -30.21 -7.69 17.07
C HIS A 264 -29.24 -7.60 18.26
N SER A 265 -27.93 -7.51 17.99
CA SER A 265 -26.92 -7.34 19.05
C SER A 265 -27.07 -5.99 19.76
N ARG A 266 -27.32 -4.92 19.01
CA ARG A 266 -27.56 -3.59 19.58
C ARG A 266 -28.81 -3.58 20.46
N GLU A 267 -29.94 -4.09 19.96
CA GLU A 267 -31.20 -4.20 20.72
C GLU A 267 -31.01 -5.01 22.01
N LEU A 268 -30.29 -6.12 21.93
CA LEU A 268 -30.01 -6.96 23.08
C LEU A 268 -29.12 -6.25 24.10
N LEU A 269 -28.01 -5.64 23.68
CA LEU A 269 -27.14 -4.86 24.57
C LEU A 269 -27.92 -3.74 25.26
N ASP A 270 -28.80 -3.04 24.54
CA ASP A 270 -29.63 -1.97 25.10
C ASP A 270 -30.61 -2.51 26.13
N SER A 271 -31.26 -3.65 25.85
CA SER A 271 -32.16 -4.32 26.80
C SER A 271 -31.47 -4.77 28.09
N LEU A 272 -30.15 -5.00 28.03
CA LEU A 272 -29.31 -5.37 29.18
C LEU A 272 -28.71 -4.14 29.89
N GLY A 273 -29.00 -2.92 29.42
CA GLY A 273 -28.47 -1.66 29.96
C GLY A 273 -27.04 -1.33 29.52
N ALA A 274 -26.49 -2.05 28.54
CA ALA A 274 -25.14 -1.89 28.02
C ALA A 274 -25.09 -0.99 26.76
N THR A 275 -25.71 0.20 26.86
CA THR A 275 -25.96 1.10 25.71
C THR A 275 -24.67 1.65 25.08
N GLU A 276 -23.59 1.74 25.85
CA GLU A 276 -22.30 2.27 25.38
C GLU A 276 -21.35 1.20 24.83
N THR A 277 -21.65 -0.09 25.05
CA THR A 277 -20.83 -1.21 24.57
C THR A 277 -20.78 -1.21 23.05
N LYS A 278 -19.58 -1.15 22.49
CA LYS A 278 -19.35 -1.05 21.04
C LYS A 278 -19.49 -2.39 20.33
N ILE A 279 -19.93 -2.36 19.07
CA ILE A 279 -20.03 -3.53 18.20
C ILE A 279 -18.92 -3.47 17.16
N ILE A 280 -18.02 -4.45 17.20
CA ILE A 280 -16.97 -4.65 16.22
C ILE A 280 -17.37 -5.79 15.30
N VAL A 281 -17.29 -5.57 13.98
CA VAL A 281 -17.55 -6.61 12.98
C VAL A 281 -16.27 -6.93 12.23
N SER A 282 -15.97 -8.22 12.08
CA SER A 282 -14.87 -8.73 11.26
C SER A 282 -15.34 -9.86 10.34
N GLY A 283 -14.49 -10.29 9.40
CA GLY A 283 -14.74 -11.44 8.53
C GLY A 283 -14.69 -11.11 7.04
N ASP A 284 -13.49 -11.14 6.45
CA ASP A 284 -13.22 -10.85 5.03
C ASP A 284 -13.89 -9.56 4.49
N MET A 285 -14.01 -8.55 5.34
CA MET A 285 -14.56 -7.23 5.01
C MET A 285 -13.78 -6.54 3.88
N ASP A 286 -14.52 -6.12 2.87
CA ASP A 286 -14.09 -5.29 1.75
C ASP A 286 -14.86 -3.95 1.72
N GLU A 287 -14.57 -3.08 0.76
CA GLU A 287 -15.24 -1.78 0.68
C GLU A 287 -16.76 -1.87 0.45
N TYR A 288 -17.25 -2.97 -0.15
CA TYR A 288 -18.66 -3.13 -0.51
C TYR A 288 -19.47 -3.61 0.69
N SER A 289 -18.96 -4.59 1.41
CA SER A 289 -19.53 -5.08 2.67
C SER A 289 -19.49 -4.00 3.76
N ILE A 290 -18.40 -3.24 3.88
CA ILE A 290 -18.34 -2.07 4.79
C ILE A 290 -19.41 -1.05 4.42
N ALA A 291 -19.57 -0.72 3.13
CA ALA A 291 -20.59 0.23 2.68
C ALA A 291 -22.02 -0.28 2.94
N ALA A 292 -22.27 -1.58 2.79
CA ALA A 292 -23.55 -2.20 3.10
C ALA A 292 -23.91 -2.10 4.59
N LEU A 293 -22.90 -2.16 5.47
CA LEU A 293 -23.05 -2.02 6.92
C LEU A 293 -23.07 -0.56 7.41
N ALA A 294 -23.08 0.43 6.52
CA ALA A 294 -22.97 1.84 6.90
C ALA A 294 -24.18 2.35 7.72
N ALA A 295 -25.37 1.80 7.48
CA ALA A 295 -26.58 2.13 8.24
C ALA A 295 -26.73 1.33 9.54
N GLU A 296 -25.91 0.29 9.71
CA GLU A 296 -26.00 -0.62 10.83
C GLU A 296 -25.29 -0.07 12.08
N PRO A 297 -25.67 -0.53 13.29
CA PRO A 297 -25.06 -0.11 14.55
C PRO A 297 -23.70 -0.79 14.77
N VAL A 298 -22.80 -0.66 13.79
CA VAL A 298 -21.41 -1.13 13.84
C VAL A 298 -20.52 0.06 14.14
N ASP A 299 -19.65 -0.07 15.15
CA ASP A 299 -18.75 1.00 15.58
C ASP A 299 -17.36 0.89 14.94
N MET A 300 -16.92 -0.33 14.58
CA MET A 300 -15.58 -0.60 14.07
C MET A 300 -15.55 -1.83 13.17
N TYR A 301 -14.66 -1.83 12.17
CA TYR A 301 -14.50 -2.93 11.23
C TYR A 301 -13.12 -3.61 11.37
N GLY A 302 -13.07 -4.91 11.17
CA GLY A 302 -11.84 -5.69 10.98
C GLY A 302 -11.75 -6.23 9.57
N ALA A 303 -10.75 -5.78 8.80
CA ALA A 303 -10.53 -6.23 7.42
C ALA A 303 -9.29 -7.14 7.34
N GLY A 304 -9.46 -8.28 6.68
CA GLY A 304 -8.47 -9.35 6.59
C GLY A 304 -8.00 -9.59 5.15
N THR A 305 -8.47 -10.68 4.53
CA THR A 305 -8.01 -11.14 3.21
C THR A 305 -8.16 -10.07 2.13
N ALA A 306 -9.31 -9.39 2.09
CA ALA A 306 -9.60 -8.43 1.04
C ALA A 306 -8.58 -7.29 0.99
N VAL A 307 -8.20 -6.70 2.14
CA VAL A 307 -7.23 -5.59 2.13
C VAL A 307 -5.83 -6.07 1.72
N VAL A 308 -5.34 -7.19 2.27
CA VAL A 308 -3.97 -7.69 1.99
C VAL A 308 -3.79 -8.31 0.61
N THR A 309 -4.89 -8.48 -0.15
CA THR A 309 -4.89 -8.95 -1.54
C THR A 309 -5.29 -7.86 -2.54
N GLY A 310 -5.30 -6.59 -2.11
CA GLY A 310 -5.63 -5.45 -2.96
C GLY A 310 -7.09 -5.40 -3.39
N SER A 311 -7.98 -6.05 -2.62
CA SER A 311 -9.43 -6.18 -2.85
C SER A 311 -9.72 -6.61 -4.29
N GLY A 312 -9.19 -7.78 -4.65
CA GLY A 312 -9.30 -8.38 -5.99
C GLY A 312 -8.31 -7.84 -7.04
N ALA A 313 -7.46 -6.86 -6.68
CA ALA A 313 -6.41 -6.32 -7.53
C ALA A 313 -5.04 -6.43 -6.81
N PRO A 314 -4.38 -7.60 -6.82
CA PRO A 314 -3.18 -7.86 -6.01
C PRO A 314 -1.93 -7.08 -6.46
N THR A 315 -2.02 -6.35 -7.56
CA THR A 315 -0.96 -5.50 -8.12
C THR A 315 -1.58 -4.24 -8.71
N ALA A 316 -0.87 -3.11 -8.59
CA ALA A 316 -1.26 -1.85 -9.21
C ALA A 316 -1.03 -1.83 -10.74
N GLY A 317 -0.39 -2.85 -11.32
CA GLY A 317 -0.17 -2.97 -12.77
C GLY A 317 0.84 -1.94 -13.31
N LEU A 318 1.76 -1.50 -12.47
CA LEU A 318 2.84 -0.57 -12.79
C LEU A 318 3.88 -1.24 -13.66
N VAL A 319 4.51 -0.46 -14.53
CA VAL A 319 5.60 -0.89 -15.41
C VAL A 319 6.78 0.07 -15.30
N TYR A 320 7.99 -0.46 -15.40
CA TYR A 320 9.24 0.30 -15.38
C TYR A 320 9.79 0.38 -16.80
N LYS A 321 10.04 1.57 -17.35
CA LYS A 321 10.41 1.71 -18.76
C LYS A 321 11.48 2.78 -18.97
N LEU A 322 12.48 2.44 -19.78
CA LEU A 322 13.44 3.39 -20.32
C LEU A 322 12.71 4.38 -21.23
N VAL A 323 12.82 5.66 -20.92
CA VAL A 323 12.17 6.75 -21.68
C VAL A 323 13.18 7.70 -22.30
N GLU A 324 14.41 7.76 -21.79
CA GLU A 324 15.43 8.67 -22.29
C GLU A 324 16.83 8.05 -22.22
N VAL A 325 17.67 8.31 -23.23
CA VAL A 325 19.08 7.92 -23.24
C VAL A 325 19.92 9.08 -23.75
N ASP A 326 20.91 9.53 -22.98
CA ASP A 326 21.79 10.66 -23.30
C ASP A 326 21.01 11.91 -23.74
N GLY A 327 19.92 12.24 -23.02
CA GLY A 327 19.05 13.37 -23.33
C GLY A 327 18.08 13.15 -24.50
N LYS A 328 18.10 11.98 -25.16
CA LYS A 328 17.25 11.68 -26.32
C LYS A 328 16.06 10.82 -25.90
N PRO A 329 14.81 11.25 -26.20
CA PRO A 329 13.62 10.43 -25.99
C PRO A 329 13.71 9.09 -26.73
N VAL A 330 13.35 8.01 -26.04
CA VAL A 330 13.22 6.67 -26.63
C VAL A 330 11.83 6.10 -26.38
N VAL A 331 11.34 5.31 -27.33
CA VAL A 331 9.97 4.76 -27.31
C VAL A 331 10.01 3.30 -27.70
N LYS A 332 9.34 2.46 -26.91
CA LYS A 332 8.95 1.11 -27.35
C LYS A 332 7.64 1.21 -28.11
N ARG A 333 7.65 0.91 -29.41
CA ARG A 333 6.44 0.79 -30.24
C ARG A 333 5.84 -0.60 -30.08
N SER A 334 4.52 -0.66 -29.90
CA SER A 334 3.71 -1.89 -30.04
C SER A 334 2.30 -1.50 -30.45
N GLU A 335 1.59 -2.38 -31.15
CA GLU A 335 0.31 -2.11 -31.84
C GLU A 335 -0.77 -1.46 -30.95
N HIS A 336 -0.68 -1.62 -29.63
CA HIS A 336 -1.68 -1.09 -28.68
C HIS A 336 -1.09 -0.42 -27.42
N LYS A 337 0.23 -0.18 -27.36
CA LYS A 337 0.90 0.40 -26.17
C LYS A 337 2.05 1.32 -26.60
N ALA A 338 1.72 2.45 -27.23
CA ALA A 338 2.70 3.50 -27.46
C ALA A 338 3.08 4.14 -26.12
N THR A 339 4.39 4.31 -25.89
CA THR A 339 4.93 5.05 -24.74
C THR A 339 5.38 6.43 -25.21
N VAL A 340 5.21 7.46 -24.39
CA VAL A 340 5.78 8.78 -24.67
C VAL A 340 7.18 8.81 -24.06
N GLY A 341 8.18 8.90 -24.95
CA GLY A 341 9.59 8.99 -24.57
C GLY A 341 9.92 10.36 -23.97
N GLY A 342 11.07 10.45 -23.33
CA GLY A 342 11.58 11.60 -22.59
C GLY A 342 11.15 11.59 -21.13
N ARG A 343 12.01 12.17 -20.27
CA ARG A 343 11.71 12.38 -18.85
C ARG A 343 10.47 13.25 -18.70
N LYS A 344 9.48 12.78 -17.94
CA LYS A 344 8.19 13.46 -17.75
C LYS A 344 8.10 14.14 -16.40
N THR A 345 7.52 15.34 -16.42
CA THR A 345 7.15 16.11 -15.23
C THR A 345 5.63 16.32 -15.22
N ALA A 346 5.01 16.25 -14.04
CA ALA A 346 3.56 16.28 -13.92
C ALA A 346 3.08 17.35 -12.93
N VAL A 347 1.99 18.02 -13.28
CA VAL A 347 1.26 18.94 -12.42
C VAL A 347 -0.19 18.49 -12.32
N ARG A 348 -0.79 18.63 -11.14
CA ARG A 348 -2.24 18.46 -10.97
C ARG A 348 -2.93 19.81 -10.88
N ARG A 349 -3.86 20.01 -11.82
CA ARG A 349 -4.72 21.19 -11.90
C ARG A 349 -5.81 21.11 -10.84
N HIS A 350 -6.05 22.23 -10.17
CA HIS A 350 -7.13 22.36 -9.19
C HIS A 350 -7.97 23.60 -9.48
N LYS A 351 -9.28 23.47 -9.31
CA LYS A 351 -10.16 24.63 -9.22
C LYS A 351 -9.79 25.47 -8.00
N PRO A 352 -10.19 26.76 -7.94
CA PRO A 352 -10.07 27.57 -6.72
C PRO A 352 -10.76 26.95 -5.49
N THR A 353 -11.73 26.04 -5.69
CA THR A 353 -12.38 25.28 -4.62
C THR A 353 -11.50 24.18 -4.02
N GLY A 354 -10.33 23.91 -4.59
CA GLY A 354 -9.44 22.81 -4.21
C GLY A 354 -9.75 21.47 -4.89
N THR A 355 -10.74 21.43 -5.80
CA THR A 355 -11.09 20.19 -6.51
C THR A 355 -10.12 19.94 -7.68
N ALA A 356 -9.47 18.78 -7.70
CA ALA A 356 -8.62 18.34 -8.80
C ALA A 356 -9.43 18.16 -10.09
N THR A 357 -8.90 18.60 -11.22
CA THR A 357 -9.60 18.55 -12.51
C THR A 357 -8.88 17.76 -13.58
N GLU A 358 -7.56 17.74 -13.55
CA GLU A 358 -6.72 17.15 -14.59
C GLU A 358 -5.30 16.95 -14.07
N GLU A 359 -4.61 15.94 -14.58
CA GLU A 359 -3.16 15.86 -14.52
C GLU A 359 -2.55 16.19 -15.88
N VAL A 360 -1.64 17.17 -15.91
CA VAL A 360 -0.91 17.55 -17.12
C VAL A 360 0.52 17.07 -16.99
N VAL A 361 0.94 16.23 -17.95
CA VAL A 361 2.26 15.62 -18.00
C VAL A 361 2.99 16.14 -19.22
N VAL A 362 4.20 16.71 -19.03
CA VAL A 362 5.04 17.21 -20.12
C VAL A 362 6.30 16.37 -20.22
N SER A 363 6.64 15.94 -21.45
CA SER A 363 7.90 15.25 -21.71
C SER A 363 9.03 16.23 -22.07
N GLN A 364 10.18 16.07 -21.42
CA GLN A 364 11.37 16.94 -21.52
C GLN A 364 11.06 18.42 -21.27
N GLY A 365 10.35 18.68 -20.18
CA GLY A 365 10.00 20.03 -19.76
C GLY A 365 9.26 20.04 -18.43
N VAL A 366 8.74 21.21 -18.07
CA VAL A 366 7.89 21.40 -16.89
C VAL A 366 6.56 21.97 -17.38
N PRO A 367 5.41 21.42 -16.96
CA PRO A 367 4.11 22.00 -17.28
C PRO A 367 4.00 23.46 -16.78
N ASP A 368 3.36 24.32 -17.57
CA ASP A 368 2.99 25.66 -17.13
C ASP A 368 2.12 25.58 -15.86
N ARG A 369 2.44 26.37 -14.84
CA ARG A 369 1.72 26.35 -13.56
C ARG A 369 0.64 27.41 -13.50
N GLU A 370 -0.56 26.98 -13.12
CA GLU A 370 -1.68 27.86 -12.76
C GLU A 370 -1.77 28.04 -11.24
N PRO A 371 -2.51 29.05 -10.76
CA PRO A 371 -2.80 29.17 -9.33
C PRO A 371 -3.48 27.90 -8.80
N ASN A 372 -3.05 27.41 -7.62
CA ASN A 372 -3.51 26.18 -6.93
C ASN A 372 -2.96 24.86 -7.50
N ASP A 373 -2.14 24.91 -8.53
CA ASP A 373 -1.51 23.71 -9.07
C ASP A 373 -0.48 23.08 -8.14
N ARG A 374 -0.53 21.76 -8.06
CA ARG A 374 0.41 20.95 -7.29
C ARG A 374 1.40 20.26 -8.22
N LEU A 375 2.69 20.53 -8.04
CA LEU A 375 3.75 19.70 -8.64
C LEU A 375 3.72 18.34 -7.94
N LEU A 376 3.78 17.26 -8.72
CA LEU A 376 3.60 15.91 -8.18
C LEU A 376 4.91 15.24 -7.79
N GLN A 377 5.95 15.40 -8.60
CA GLN A 377 7.27 14.83 -8.31
C GLN A 377 8.02 15.62 -7.23
N GLN A 378 8.67 14.89 -6.34
CA GLN A 378 9.64 15.38 -5.37
C GLN A 378 10.88 14.47 -5.37
N PRO A 379 12.06 14.98 -4.99
CA PRO A 379 13.25 14.16 -4.87
C PRO A 379 13.13 13.17 -3.70
N LEU A 380 13.51 11.92 -3.96
CA LEU A 380 13.56 10.83 -2.99
C LEU A 380 15.02 10.43 -2.70
N VAL A 381 15.85 10.39 -3.74
CA VAL A 381 17.29 10.14 -3.67
C VAL A 381 17.99 11.16 -4.58
N THR A 382 19.08 11.77 -4.11
CA THR A 382 19.89 12.70 -4.90
C THR A 382 21.36 12.30 -4.81
N ASN A 383 21.99 12.03 -5.95
CA ASN A 383 23.36 11.51 -6.05
C ASN A 383 23.61 10.29 -5.15
N GLY A 384 22.66 9.34 -5.11
CA GLY A 384 22.75 8.14 -4.27
C GLY A 384 22.39 8.34 -2.78
N GLU A 385 22.17 9.57 -2.33
CA GLU A 385 21.84 9.88 -0.94
C GLU A 385 20.33 10.08 -0.74
N ILE A 386 19.77 9.47 0.30
CA ILE A 386 18.34 9.62 0.62
C ILE A 386 18.06 11.05 1.08
N VAL A 387 17.08 11.70 0.45
CA VAL A 387 16.58 13.02 0.87
C VAL A 387 15.60 12.84 2.03
N ASP A 388 15.54 13.80 2.96
CA ASP A 388 14.58 13.75 4.09
C ASP A 388 13.14 13.51 3.58
N GLN A 389 12.54 12.42 4.04
CA GLN A 389 11.23 11.97 3.59
C GLN A 389 10.13 12.33 4.60
N ALA A 390 8.92 12.52 4.09
CA ALA A 390 7.75 12.65 4.94
C ALA A 390 7.57 11.41 5.82
N THR A 391 7.31 11.63 7.12
CA THR A 391 6.93 10.55 8.03
C THR A 391 5.64 9.87 7.55
N LEU A 392 5.43 8.59 7.91
CA LEU A 392 4.20 7.85 7.58
C LEU A 392 2.91 8.59 7.98
N ALA A 393 2.92 9.32 9.11
CA ALA A 393 1.80 10.14 9.55
C ALA A 393 1.52 11.34 8.62
N ARG A 394 2.57 12.00 8.10
CA ARG A 394 2.43 13.09 7.12
C ARG A 394 1.94 12.56 5.77
N SER A 395 2.44 11.42 5.31
CA SER A 395 1.97 10.76 4.08
C SER A 395 0.50 10.31 4.19
N ARG A 396 0.09 9.83 5.36
CA ARG A 396 -1.32 9.52 5.66
C ARG A 396 -2.21 10.75 5.57
N GLU A 397 -1.75 11.87 6.13
CA GLU A 397 -2.48 13.14 6.05
C GLU A 397 -2.54 13.68 4.62
N HIS A 398 -1.44 13.56 3.87
CA HIS A 398 -1.40 13.92 2.45
C HIS A 398 -2.44 13.15 1.64
N LEU A 399 -2.54 11.83 1.81
CA LEU A 399 -3.58 11.03 1.15
C LEU A 399 -4.99 11.48 1.56
N ARG A 400 -5.22 11.79 2.84
CA ARG A 400 -6.51 12.32 3.30
C ARG A 400 -6.88 13.59 2.56
N GLU A 401 -5.94 14.52 2.38
CA GLU A 401 -6.14 15.74 1.60
C GLU A 401 -6.41 15.43 0.12
N CYS A 402 -5.66 14.50 -0.49
CA CYS A 402 -5.87 14.12 -1.88
C CYS A 402 -7.27 13.49 -2.10
N LEU A 403 -7.75 12.65 -1.17
CA LEU A 403 -9.10 12.08 -1.21
C LEU A 403 -10.20 13.14 -1.03
N ILE A 404 -9.92 14.24 -0.33
CA ILE A 404 -10.85 15.39 -0.25
C ILE A 404 -10.84 16.19 -1.55
N SER A 405 -9.68 16.30 -2.20
CA SER A 405 -9.51 17.11 -3.41
C SER A 405 -10.09 16.46 -4.68
N ILE A 406 -10.24 15.14 -4.73
CA ILE A 406 -10.73 14.46 -5.93
C ILE A 406 -12.22 14.77 -6.19
N PRO A 407 -12.70 14.83 -7.44
CA PRO A 407 -14.13 14.91 -7.73
C PRO A 407 -14.91 13.81 -7.01
N TRP A 408 -16.12 14.12 -6.53
CA TRP A 408 -16.92 13.19 -5.73
C TRP A 408 -17.21 11.87 -6.45
N GLU A 409 -17.29 11.89 -7.79
CA GLU A 409 -17.42 10.70 -8.62
C GLU A 409 -16.23 9.74 -8.47
N GLY A 410 -15.05 10.27 -8.14
CA GLY A 410 -13.85 9.50 -7.85
C GLY A 410 -13.94 8.65 -6.59
N LEU A 411 -14.82 9.03 -5.64
CA LEU A 411 -15.03 8.30 -4.39
C LEU A 411 -16.13 7.21 -4.49
N LYS A 412 -16.80 7.10 -5.64
CA LYS A 412 -17.83 6.08 -5.85
C LYS A 412 -17.22 4.67 -5.87
N LEU A 413 -17.91 3.73 -5.23
CA LEU A 413 -17.56 2.31 -5.29
C LEU A 413 -17.96 1.65 -6.62
N SER A 414 -18.96 2.21 -7.31
CA SER A 414 -19.41 1.70 -8.61
C SER A 414 -18.34 1.87 -9.69
N ALA A 415 -18.25 0.86 -10.55
CA ALA A 415 -17.27 0.81 -11.62
C ALA A 415 -17.36 2.03 -12.56
N GLY A 416 -16.20 2.44 -13.07
CA GLY A 416 -16.09 3.32 -14.22
C GLY A 416 -14.69 3.91 -14.36
N ASP A 417 -14.59 4.94 -15.18
CA ASP A 417 -13.34 5.56 -15.62
C ASP A 417 -12.59 6.33 -14.52
N PRO A 418 -11.28 6.60 -14.72
CA PRO A 418 -10.49 7.48 -13.87
C PRO A 418 -11.19 8.80 -13.53
N ALA A 419 -11.03 9.27 -12.29
CA ALA A 419 -11.78 10.42 -11.76
C ALA A 419 -11.42 11.74 -12.45
N ILE A 420 -10.18 11.86 -12.95
CA ILE A 420 -9.72 13.00 -13.74
C ILE A 420 -8.96 12.49 -14.97
N PRO A 421 -8.99 13.23 -16.09
CA PRO A 421 -8.17 12.94 -17.25
C PRO A 421 -6.68 13.18 -16.98
N VAL A 422 -5.84 12.49 -17.76
CA VAL A 422 -4.40 12.76 -17.87
C VAL A 422 -4.13 13.25 -19.29
N THR A 423 -3.60 14.46 -19.41
CA THR A 423 -3.16 15.02 -20.68
C THR A 423 -1.64 14.93 -20.77
N ILE A 424 -1.14 14.19 -21.76
CA ILE A 424 0.29 14.03 -22.01
C ILE A 424 0.68 14.90 -23.20
N VAL A 425 1.52 15.91 -22.94
CA VAL A 425 2.12 16.78 -23.94
C VAL A 425 3.49 16.17 -24.33
N PRO A 426 3.63 15.62 -25.55
CA PRO A 426 4.90 15.07 -26.00
C PRO A 426 5.93 16.19 -26.21
N THR A 427 7.21 15.81 -26.28
CA THR A 427 8.29 16.71 -26.71
C THR A 427 7.98 17.26 -28.11
N ALA A 428 8.23 18.55 -28.31
CA ALA A 428 8.00 19.25 -29.58
C ALA A 428 8.87 18.71 -30.73
#